data_AF-A0A4Y2PZQ5-F1
#
_entry.id   AF-A0A4Y2PZQ5-F1
#
_cell.length_a   1.000
_cell.length_b   1.000
_cell.length_c   1.000
_cell.angle_alpha   90.00
_cell.angle_beta   90.00
_cell.angle_gamma   90.00
#
_symmetry.space_group_name_H-M   'P 1'
#
loop_
_entity.id
_entity.type
_entity.pdbx_description
1 polymer ?
#
loop_
_entity_poly.entity_id
_entity_poly.type
_entity_poly.pdbx_seq_one_letter_code
_entity_poly.pdbx_strand_id
1 'polypeptide(L)'
;MCFGECKALWPRCIVTFDQPLYTKAREIVAATPEGSDLSKIVIRLGGLHLLSSFFGAIGYIMQGSGIKEVLSLIYAPNSLDKMLTGHAYARAVIAHTLLHLTLATTISKELVIDDDMDANLQNTIVDVKNNTISYNDIENCDEKTEALLYQCNKN
;
A
#
# COMPACT_ATOMS: atom_id res chain seq x y z
N MET A 1 19.87 4.50 -9.88
CA MET A 1 20.88 4.01 -10.84
C MET A 1 21.89 3.17 -10.05
N CYS A 2 21.70 1.85 -10.00
CA CYS A 2 22.70 0.90 -9.53
C CYS A 2 22.65 -0.32 -10.45
N PHE A 3 23.43 -0.28 -11.52
CA PHE A 3 23.82 -1.47 -12.28
C PHE A 3 25.08 -2.00 -11.62
N GLY A 4 24.94 -2.91 -10.65
CA GLY A 4 26.08 -3.47 -9.93
C GLY A 4 25.70 -4.79 -9.29
N GLU A 5 26.12 -5.88 -9.94
CA GLU A 5 26.27 -7.22 -9.37
C GLU A 5 25.01 -7.97 -8.93
N CYS A 6 24.06 -8.15 -9.84
CA CYS A 6 22.99 -9.15 -9.70
C CYS A 6 23.36 -10.45 -10.46
N LYS A 7 24.45 -11.12 -10.07
CA LYS A 7 24.87 -12.40 -10.70
C LYS A 7 24.65 -13.63 -9.83
N ALA A 8 24.29 -13.49 -8.55
CA ALA A 8 24.39 -14.60 -7.60
C ALA A 8 23.07 -15.30 -7.21
N LEU A 9 21.88 -14.71 -7.41
CA LEU A 9 20.64 -15.31 -6.87
C LEU A 9 19.49 -15.54 -7.87
N TRP A 10 19.51 -14.95 -9.06
CA TRP A 10 18.46 -15.11 -10.07
C TRP A 10 19.09 -15.37 -11.45
N PRO A 11 18.76 -16.47 -12.14
CA PRO A 11 19.30 -16.77 -13.48
C PRO A 11 18.79 -15.81 -14.57
N ARG A 12 18.02 -14.78 -14.22
CA ARG A 12 17.40 -13.80 -15.13
C ARG A 12 17.52 -12.40 -14.55
N CYS A 13 18.06 -11.48 -15.33
CA CYS A 13 18.14 -10.05 -14.99
C CYS A 13 16.72 -9.46 -14.94
N ILE A 14 16.35 -8.82 -13.83
CA ILE A 14 15.07 -8.09 -13.72
C ILE A 14 15.35 -6.60 -13.82
N VAL A 15 14.64 -5.92 -14.72
CA VAL A 15 14.73 -4.46 -14.87
C VAL A 15 13.34 -3.86 -14.68
N THR A 16 13.27 -2.80 -13.89
CA THR A 16 12.03 -2.03 -13.69
C THR A 16 12.10 -0.71 -14.44
N PHE A 17 10.99 -0.31 -15.05
CA PHE A 17 10.87 0.94 -15.81
C PHE A 17 9.56 1.64 -15.51
N ASP A 18 9.57 2.97 -15.56
CA ASP A 18 8.34 3.76 -15.55
C ASP A 18 7.48 3.44 -16.78
N GLN A 19 6.17 3.72 -16.69
CA GLN A 19 5.18 3.29 -17.69
C GLN A 19 5.57 3.54 -19.16
N PRO A 20 6.11 4.71 -19.56
CA PRO A 20 6.51 4.94 -20.95
C PRO A 20 7.69 4.04 -21.37
N LEU A 21 8.69 3.91 -20.50
CA LEU A 21 9.89 3.12 -20.75
C LEU A 21 9.62 1.62 -20.66
N TYR A 22 8.71 1.20 -19.79
CA TYR A 22 8.25 -0.18 -19.68
C TYR A 22 7.70 -0.68 -21.01
N THR A 23 6.84 0.13 -21.64
CA THR A 23 6.22 -0.21 -22.93
C THR A 23 7.30 -0.43 -23.99
N LYS A 24 8.28 0.48 -24.09
CA LYS A 24 9.39 0.36 -25.05
C LYS A 24 10.33 -0.81 -24.75
N ALA A 25 10.67 -1.04 -23.49
CA ALA A 25 11.49 -2.17 -23.09
C ALA A 25 10.80 -3.51 -23.39
N ARG A 26 9.47 -3.59 -23.22
CA ARG A 26 8.67 -4.76 -23.58
C ARG A 26 8.65 -4.99 -25.10
N GLU A 27 8.46 -3.95 -25.90
CA GLU A 27 8.53 -4.03 -27.36
C GLU A 27 9.91 -4.57 -27.82
N ILE A 28 10.99 -4.04 -27.26
CA ILE A 28 12.36 -4.47 -27.58
C ILE A 28 12.60 -5.95 -27.25
N VAL A 29 12.24 -6.38 -26.03
CA VAL A 29 12.41 -7.79 -25.63
C VAL A 29 11.56 -8.71 -26.50
N ALA A 30 10.34 -8.31 -26.87
CA ALA A 30 9.46 -9.09 -27.74
C ALA A 30 10.00 -9.22 -29.18
N ALA A 31 10.75 -8.23 -29.67
CA ALA A 31 11.34 -8.24 -31.00
C ALA A 31 12.72 -8.94 -31.06
N THR A 32 13.26 -9.41 -29.94
CA THR A 32 14.61 -9.99 -29.89
C THR A 32 14.56 -11.49 -30.22
N PRO A 33 15.52 -12.04 -30.99
CA PRO A 33 15.62 -13.48 -31.23
C PRO A 33 15.66 -14.32 -29.95
N GLU A 34 14.99 -15.48 -29.99
CA GLU A 34 15.01 -16.45 -28.90
C GLU A 34 16.44 -16.91 -28.59
N GLY A 35 16.76 -17.06 -27.31
CA GLY A 35 18.08 -17.50 -26.83
C GLY A 35 19.13 -16.40 -26.68
N SER A 36 18.87 -15.20 -27.23
CA SER A 36 19.68 -14.01 -26.99
C SER A 36 19.72 -13.62 -25.50
N ASP A 37 20.73 -12.85 -25.10
CA ASP A 37 20.82 -12.38 -23.72
C ASP A 37 19.70 -11.39 -23.35
N LEU A 38 19.20 -10.61 -24.32
CA LEU A 38 18.07 -9.70 -24.10
C LEU A 38 16.75 -10.45 -23.87
N SER A 39 16.53 -11.58 -24.54
CA SER A 39 15.33 -12.41 -24.36
C SER A 39 15.21 -13.00 -22.94
N LYS A 40 16.31 -13.06 -22.19
CA LYS A 40 16.37 -13.56 -20.81
C LYS A 40 16.05 -12.49 -19.77
N ILE A 41 15.92 -11.22 -20.18
CA ILE A 41 15.63 -10.10 -19.28
C ILE A 41 14.14 -10.04 -18.96
N VAL A 42 13.82 -10.00 -17.67
CA VAL A 42 12.44 -9.82 -17.18
C VAL A 42 12.17 -8.34 -16.97
N ILE A 43 11.32 -7.78 -17.82
CA ILE A 43 10.88 -6.39 -17.72
C ILE A 43 9.67 -6.30 -16.77
N ARG A 44 9.77 -5.45 -15.73
CA ARG A 44 8.69 -5.16 -14.78
C ARG A 44 8.30 -3.69 -14.83
N LEU A 45 7.02 -3.40 -14.63
CA LEU A 45 6.52 -2.04 -14.50
C LEU A 45 6.95 -1.48 -13.13
N GLY A 46 7.52 -0.28 -13.13
CA GLY A 46 7.88 0.45 -11.93
C GLY A 46 6.63 0.98 -11.22
N GLY A 47 6.45 0.61 -9.96
CA GLY A 47 5.30 1.01 -9.15
C GLY A 47 5.51 2.24 -8.27
N LEU A 48 6.72 2.81 -8.21
CA LEU A 48 7.05 3.87 -7.25
C LEU A 48 6.24 5.15 -7.49
N HIS A 49 6.09 5.57 -8.74
CA HIS A 49 5.30 6.75 -9.10
C HIS A 49 3.79 6.52 -8.89
N LEU A 50 3.30 5.31 -9.17
CA LEU A 50 1.91 4.94 -8.89
C LEU A 50 1.63 5.05 -7.39
N LEU A 51 2.53 4.49 -6.57
CA LEU A 51 2.40 4.50 -5.12
C LEU A 51 2.52 5.92 -4.54
N SER A 52 3.43 6.73 -5.07
CA SER A 52 3.54 8.15 -4.71
C SER A 52 2.25 8.90 -5.07
N SER A 53 1.66 8.65 -6.24
CA SER A 53 0.40 9.25 -6.67
C SER A 53 -0.77 8.82 -5.79
N PHE A 54 -0.80 7.55 -5.37
CA PHE A 54 -1.81 7.03 -4.44
C PHE A 54 -1.79 7.76 -3.10
N PHE A 55 -0.61 7.94 -2.49
CA PHE A 55 -0.50 8.75 -1.26
C PHE A 55 -0.89 10.21 -1.47
N GLY A 56 -0.52 10.80 -2.61
CA GLY A 56 -0.99 12.14 -2.99
C GLY A 56 -2.51 12.23 -3.08
N ALA A 57 -3.16 11.21 -3.64
CA ALA A 57 -4.62 11.14 -3.74
C ALA A 57 -5.27 11.02 -2.35
N ILE A 58 -4.72 10.23 -1.42
CA ILE A 58 -5.19 10.19 -0.03
C ILE A 58 -5.12 11.58 0.59
N GLY A 59 -3.99 12.26 0.48
CA GLY A 59 -3.84 13.62 1.03
C GLY A 59 -4.80 14.64 0.41
N TYR A 60 -5.11 14.49 -0.88
CA TYR A 60 -6.11 15.31 -1.58
C TYR A 60 -7.54 15.03 -1.10
N ILE A 61 -7.96 13.76 -1.07
CA ILE A 61 -9.31 13.35 -0.66
C ILE A 61 -9.57 13.70 0.81
N MET A 62 -8.56 13.53 1.67
CA MET A 62 -8.65 13.80 3.10
C MET A 62 -8.37 15.26 3.47
N GLN A 63 -8.32 16.19 2.51
CA GLN A 63 -8.10 17.60 2.81
C GLN A 63 -9.22 18.13 3.71
N GLY A 64 -8.86 18.77 4.82
CA GLY A 64 -9.82 19.29 5.80
C GLY A 64 -10.33 18.27 6.83
N SER A 65 -9.89 17.01 6.78
CA SER A 65 -10.27 15.96 7.73
C SER A 65 -9.62 16.05 9.12
N GLY A 66 -8.68 16.98 9.32
CA GLY A 66 -7.85 17.00 10.54
C GLY A 66 -6.57 16.16 10.43
N ILE A 67 -6.35 15.42 9.34
CA ILE A 67 -5.17 14.56 9.18
C ILE A 67 -3.85 15.34 9.26
N LYS A 68 -3.81 16.56 8.72
CA LYS A 68 -2.60 17.39 8.72
C LYS A 68 -2.27 17.86 10.13
N GLU A 69 -3.28 18.19 10.91
CA GLU A 69 -3.21 18.62 12.30
C GLU A 69 -2.69 17.49 13.19
N VAL A 70 -3.24 16.28 13.08
CA VAL A 70 -2.77 15.10 13.84
C VAL A 70 -1.32 14.78 13.49
N LEU A 71 -0.97 14.74 12.20
CA LEU A 71 0.39 14.41 11.76
C LEU A 71 1.40 15.51 12.13
N SER A 72 0.95 16.76 12.32
CA SER A 72 1.81 17.86 12.77
C SER A 72 2.39 17.67 14.18
N LEU A 73 1.79 16.78 14.98
CA LEU A 73 2.31 16.42 16.30
C LEU A 73 3.65 15.67 16.23
N ILE A 74 3.93 14.98 15.12
CA ILE A 74 5.10 14.10 14.97
C ILE A 74 6.01 14.47 13.79
N TYR A 75 5.55 15.35 12.89
CA TYR A 75 6.33 15.78 11.73
C TYR A 75 6.34 17.30 11.56
N ALA A 76 7.50 17.82 11.14
CA ALA A 76 7.65 19.24 10.82
C ALA A 76 6.84 19.64 9.57
N PRO A 77 6.33 20.89 9.48
CA PRO A 77 5.43 21.34 8.41
C PRO A 77 5.92 21.04 6.98
N ASN A 78 7.19 21.33 6.68
CA ASN A 78 7.78 21.08 5.36
C ASN A 78 7.82 19.59 4.98
N SER A 79 7.88 18.70 5.98
CA SER A 79 7.81 17.26 5.75
C SER A 79 6.38 16.80 5.52
N LEU A 80 5.39 17.43 6.17
CA LEU A 80 3.98 17.08 6.01
C LEU A 80 3.51 17.34 4.60
N ASP A 81 3.80 18.50 4.03
CA ASP A 81 3.30 18.86 2.70
C ASP A 81 3.86 17.91 1.62
N LYS A 82 5.15 17.56 1.71
CA LYS A 82 5.76 16.58 0.80
C LYS A 82 5.18 15.18 0.97
N MET A 83 4.79 14.82 2.18
CA MET A 83 4.25 13.51 2.52
C MET A 83 2.80 13.36 2.06
N LEU A 84 1.96 14.36 2.35
CA LEU A 84 0.54 14.40 1.94
C LEU A 84 0.37 14.57 0.43
N THR A 85 1.36 15.12 -0.27
CA THR A 85 1.40 15.15 -1.74
C THR A 85 2.08 13.91 -2.34
N GLY A 86 2.46 12.92 -1.54
CA GLY A 86 3.06 11.67 -1.99
C GLY A 86 4.54 11.76 -2.43
N HIS A 87 5.14 12.95 -2.44
CA HIS A 87 6.53 13.18 -2.84
C HIS A 87 7.56 12.66 -1.83
N ALA A 88 7.13 12.37 -0.59
CA ALA A 88 7.94 11.74 0.44
C ALA A 88 7.40 10.33 0.78
N TYR A 89 7.36 9.44 -0.21
CA TYR A 89 6.80 8.08 -0.13
C TYR A 89 7.12 7.34 1.18
N ALA A 90 8.41 7.17 1.52
CA ALA A 90 8.81 6.40 2.70
C ALA A 90 8.24 7.00 4.00
N ARG A 91 8.16 8.33 4.07
CA ARG A 91 7.55 9.04 5.20
C ARG A 91 6.03 8.87 5.18
N ALA A 92 5.40 8.91 4.01
CA ALA A 92 3.96 8.74 3.84
C ALA A 92 3.49 7.37 4.30
N VAL A 93 4.19 6.30 3.92
CA VAL A 93 3.88 4.94 4.39
C VAL A 93 3.92 4.85 5.91
N ILE A 94 4.97 5.38 6.54
CA ILE A 94 5.13 5.32 7.99
C ILE A 94 4.03 6.14 8.67
N ALA A 95 3.79 7.38 8.21
CA ALA A 95 2.80 8.27 8.80
C ALA A 95 1.38 7.73 8.68
N HIS A 96 0.98 7.24 7.50
CA HIS A 96 -0.36 6.66 7.31
C HIS A 96 -0.54 5.36 8.10
N THR A 97 0.50 4.51 8.18
CA THR A 97 0.45 3.30 9.04
C THR A 97 0.29 3.65 10.51
N LEU A 98 1.06 4.63 11.01
CA LEU A 98 0.96 5.09 12.39
C LEU A 98 -0.40 5.72 12.68
N LEU A 99 -0.89 6.59 11.79
CA LEU A 99 -2.20 7.19 11.92
C LEU A 99 -3.30 6.13 11.98
N HIS A 100 -3.27 5.16 11.06
CA HIS A 100 -4.22 4.06 11.03
C HIS A 100 -4.18 3.25 12.33
N LEU A 101 -2.99 2.89 12.81
CA LEU A 101 -2.81 2.15 14.06
C LEU A 101 -3.32 2.96 15.27
N THR A 102 -3.00 4.24 15.35
CA THR A 102 -3.45 5.11 16.44
C THR A 102 -4.96 5.25 16.43
N LEU A 103 -5.57 5.52 15.28
CA LEU A 103 -7.03 5.61 15.16
C LEU A 103 -7.70 4.29 15.55
N ALA A 104 -7.23 3.16 15.02
CA ALA A 104 -7.75 1.84 15.37
C ALA A 104 -7.66 1.59 16.88
N THR A 105 -6.50 1.87 17.49
CA THR A 105 -6.30 1.67 18.93
C THR A 105 -7.19 2.58 19.77
N THR A 106 -7.36 3.84 19.38
CA THR A 106 -8.24 4.78 20.09
C THR A 106 -9.69 4.34 19.99
N ILE A 107 -10.16 4.00 18.79
CA ILE A 107 -11.52 3.50 18.57
C ILE A 107 -11.76 2.23 19.40
N SER A 108 -10.82 1.28 19.40
CA SER A 108 -10.93 0.04 20.18
C SER A 108 -10.99 0.27 21.68
N LYS A 109 -10.41 1.36 22.21
CA LYS A 109 -10.48 1.69 23.65
C LYS A 109 -11.81 2.31 24.05
N GLU A 110 -12.41 3.10 23.15
CA GLU A 110 -13.68 3.76 23.38
C GLU A 110 -14.88 2.84 23.08
N LEU A 111 -14.66 1.76 22.31
CA LEU A 111 -15.67 0.76 22.03
C LEU A 111 -15.97 -0.04 23.31
N VAL A 112 -17.20 0.05 23.82
CA VAL A 112 -17.70 -0.84 24.87
C VAL A 112 -18.04 -2.17 24.21
N ILE A 113 -17.14 -3.14 24.37
CA ILE A 113 -17.27 -4.47 23.77
C ILE A 113 -18.03 -5.36 24.76
N ASP A 114 -19.21 -5.85 24.36
CA ASP A 114 -19.93 -6.93 25.05
C ASP A 114 -19.22 -8.27 24.80
N ASP A 115 -19.37 -9.25 25.71
CA ASP A 115 -18.65 -10.52 25.67
C ASP A 115 -18.84 -11.29 24.33
N ASP A 116 -20.01 -11.15 23.70
CA ASP A 116 -20.31 -11.75 22.38
C ASP A 116 -19.56 -11.04 21.23
N MET A 117 -19.37 -9.72 21.34
CA MET A 117 -18.67 -8.92 20.34
C MET A 117 -17.15 -9.14 20.40
N ASP A 118 -16.59 -9.41 21.58
CA ASP A 118 -15.17 -9.76 21.74
C ASP A 118 -14.86 -11.11 21.07
N ALA A 119 -15.72 -12.12 21.27
CA ALA A 119 -15.57 -13.43 20.64
C ALA A 119 -15.59 -13.35 19.10
N ASN A 120 -16.50 -12.55 18.54
CA ASN A 120 -16.58 -12.32 17.10
C ASN A 120 -15.37 -11.57 16.55
N LEU A 121 -14.85 -10.59 17.29
CA LEU A 121 -13.64 -9.85 16.93
C LEU A 121 -12.40 -10.77 16.93
N GLN A 122 -12.24 -11.62 17.95
CA GLN A 122 -11.13 -12.58 18.03
C GLN A 122 -11.15 -13.57 16.87
N ASN A 123 -12.32 -14.12 16.54
CA ASN A 123 -12.47 -15.02 15.39
C ASN A 123 -12.09 -14.33 14.08
N THR A 124 -12.54 -13.09 13.88
CA THR A 124 -12.19 -12.29 12.68
C THR A 124 -10.68 -12.01 12.61
N ILE A 125 -10.04 -11.69 13.73
CA ILE A 125 -8.58 -11.47 13.78
C ILE A 125 -7.82 -12.75 13.42
N VAL A 126 -8.27 -13.89 13.92
CA VAL A 126 -7.68 -15.20 13.60
C VAL A 126 -7.85 -15.52 12.11
N ASP A 127 -9.01 -15.27 11.54
CA ASP A 127 -9.28 -15.47 10.11
C ASP A 127 -8.41 -14.56 9.22
N VAL A 128 -8.25 -13.29 9.59
CA VAL A 128 -7.37 -12.34 8.87
C VAL A 128 -5.91 -12.78 8.96
N LYS A 129 -5.46 -13.29 10.11
CA LYS A 129 -4.09 -13.80 10.28
C LYS A 129 -3.80 -15.05 9.44
N ASN A 130 -4.81 -15.91 9.28
CA ASN A 130 -4.67 -17.19 8.60
C ASN A 130 -4.88 -17.09 7.08
N ASN A 131 -5.55 -16.05 6.60
CA ASN A 131 -5.77 -15.82 5.18
C ASN A 131 -4.57 -15.12 4.53
N THR A 132 -4.00 -15.76 3.50
CA THR A 132 -3.08 -15.09 2.58
C THR A 132 -3.92 -14.26 1.62
N ILE A 133 -3.90 -12.94 1.76
CA ILE A 133 -4.69 -12.01 0.93
C ILE A 133 -4.33 -12.23 -0.55
N SER A 134 -5.29 -12.74 -1.32
CA SER A 134 -5.22 -12.84 -2.77
C SER A 134 -5.61 -11.50 -3.41
N TYR A 135 -5.16 -11.26 -4.64
CA TYR A 135 -5.58 -10.07 -5.41
C TYR A 135 -7.11 -9.96 -5.54
N ASN A 136 -7.81 -11.09 -5.64
CA ASN A 136 -9.27 -11.15 -5.74
C ASN A 136 -9.96 -10.79 -4.40
N ASP A 137 -9.27 -10.95 -3.27
CA ASP A 137 -9.82 -10.63 -1.95
C ASP A 137 -9.82 -9.11 -1.70
N ILE A 138 -8.92 -8.37 -2.36
CA ILE A 138 -8.83 -6.90 -2.28
C ILE A 138 -10.00 -6.25 -3.03
N GLU A 139 -10.39 -6.82 -4.18
CA GLU A 139 -11.47 -6.29 -5.02
C GLU A 139 -12.86 -6.45 -4.37
N ASN A 140 -13.02 -7.41 -3.45
CA ASN A 140 -14.28 -7.70 -2.73
C ASN A 140 -14.25 -7.27 -1.24
N CYS A 141 -13.30 -6.42 -0.83
CA CYS A 141 -13.09 -6.08 0.59
C CYS A 141 -14.24 -5.25 1.20
N ASP A 142 -15.02 -4.55 0.38
CA ASP A 142 -16.12 -3.66 0.82
C ASP A 142 -17.25 -4.42 1.56
N GLU A 143 -17.60 -5.64 1.14
CA GLU A 143 -18.73 -6.37 1.74
C GLU A 143 -18.49 -6.78 3.20
N LYS A 144 -17.25 -7.17 3.55
CA LYS A 144 -16.92 -7.62 4.92
C LYS A 144 -16.81 -6.46 5.90
N THR A 145 -16.37 -5.30 5.43
CA THR A 145 -16.25 -4.10 6.25
C THR A 145 -17.60 -3.43 6.49
N GLU A 146 -18.52 -3.45 5.52
CA GLU A 146 -19.90 -2.96 5.70
C GLU A 146 -20.67 -3.73 6.77
N ALA A 147 -20.53 -5.06 6.83
CA ALA A 147 -21.22 -5.89 7.83
C ALA A 147 -20.82 -5.57 9.28
N LEU A 148 -19.53 -5.27 9.51
CA LEU A 148 -19.02 -4.87 10.83
C LEU A 148 -19.43 -3.44 11.20
N LEU A 149 -19.41 -2.52 10.23
CA LEU A 149 -19.90 -1.15 10.43
C LEU A 149 -21.39 -1.13 10.82
N TYR A 150 -22.20 -1.99 10.19
CA TYR A 150 -23.63 -2.11 10.53
C TYR A 150 -23.86 -2.63 11.96
N GLN A 151 -23.01 -3.53 12.46
CA GLN A 151 -23.08 -4.00 13.85
C GLN A 151 -22.66 -2.91 14.85
N CYS A 152 -21.61 -2.15 14.57
CA CYS A 152 -21.16 -1.04 15.43
C CYS A 152 -22.18 0.10 15.52
N ASN A 153 -22.95 0.36 14.45
CA ASN A 153 -23.94 1.44 14.39
C ASN A 153 -25.29 1.08 15.03
N LYS A 154 -25.45 -0.12 15.60
CA LYS A 154 -26.71 -0.60 16.18
C LYS A 154 -26.85 -0.30 17.68
N ASN A 155 -25.85 0.34 18.29
CA ASN A 155 -25.83 0.79 19.67
C ASN A 155 -26.14 2.28 19.79
#